data_AF-A0A382DSE2-F1
#
_entry.id   AF-A0A382DSE2-F1
#
_cell.length_a   1.000
_cell.length_b   1.000
_cell.length_c   1.000
_cell.angle_alpha   90.00
_cell.angle_beta   90.00
_cell.angle_gamma   90.00
#
_symmetry.space_group_name_H-M   'P 1'
#
loop_
_entity.id
_entity.type
_entity.pdbx_description
1 polymer ?
#
loop_
_entity_poly.entity_id
_entity_poly.type
_entity_poly.pdbx_seq_one_letter_code
_entity_poly.pdbx_strand_id
1 'polypeptide(L)'
;VWAPAKINLFLRILSREDSGYHQIETLFAAVSLYDEVHLERTSGDLSVEVVGPALGPEEENLAYRAAQLLIDRVNSSDGAKIRLRKNIPTGAGLGGGSSDAGATLRAFNVLLGDPLSGAQLLELAGELGSDVPFFTKGSGAALAWGRGERLVPVPTLEDTHVVLALPPVSVSTALAYRELPSRISRDPS
;
A
#
# COMPACT_ATOMS: atom_id res chain seq x y z
N VAL A 1 4.81 -12.68 7.05
CA VAL A 1 5.57 -11.95 6.00
C VAL A 1 5.80 -10.52 6.45
N TRP A 2 6.87 -9.89 5.98
CA TRP A 2 7.18 -8.49 6.30
C TRP A 2 6.50 -7.53 5.32
N ALA A 3 5.95 -6.43 5.84
CA ALA A 3 5.31 -5.38 5.06
C ALA A 3 6.09 -4.06 5.23
N PRO A 4 6.97 -3.68 4.28
CA PRO A 4 7.82 -2.49 4.41
C PRO A 4 7.02 -1.19 4.30
N ALA A 5 7.47 -0.14 4.95
CA ALA A 5 7.07 1.23 4.64
C ALA A 5 7.69 1.68 3.30
N LYS A 6 7.16 2.77 2.74
CA LYS A 6 7.77 3.49 1.63
C LYS A 6 7.99 4.95 1.94
N ILE A 7 8.88 5.56 1.16
CA ILE A 7 9.00 7.00 1.00
C ILE A 7 8.85 7.37 -0.48
N ASN A 8 8.51 8.63 -0.74
CA ASN A 8 8.52 9.21 -2.08
C ASN A 8 9.79 10.04 -2.21
N LEU A 9 10.75 9.59 -3.02
CA LEU A 9 12.01 10.31 -3.23
C LEU A 9 11.81 11.62 -4.00
N PHE A 10 10.77 11.65 -4.82
CA PHE A 10 10.16 12.88 -5.31
C PHE A 10 8.65 12.65 -5.48
N LEU A 11 7.86 13.71 -5.50
CA LEU A 11 6.46 13.67 -5.89
C LEU A 11 6.14 14.92 -6.70
N ARG A 12 5.69 14.72 -7.93
CA ARG A 12 5.21 15.78 -8.83
C ARG A 12 3.74 15.59 -9.07
N ILE A 13 3.01 16.69 -9.02
CA ILE A 13 1.59 16.73 -9.31
C ILE A 13 1.45 17.32 -10.71
N LEU A 14 0.89 16.55 -11.64
CA LEU A 14 0.90 16.84 -13.06
C LEU A 14 -0.35 17.60 -13.50
N SER A 15 -1.52 17.05 -13.19
CA SER A 15 -2.82 17.61 -13.58
C SER A 15 -3.92 17.14 -12.65
N ARG A 16 -5.02 17.88 -12.58
CA ARG A 16 -6.24 17.44 -11.92
C ARG A 16 -7.16 16.76 -12.93
N GLU A 17 -7.72 15.63 -12.57
CA GLU A 17 -8.71 14.89 -13.35
C GLU A 17 -10.13 15.35 -13.02
N ASP A 18 -11.05 15.14 -13.97
CA ASP A 18 -12.49 15.39 -13.78
C ASP A 18 -13.09 14.55 -12.64
N SER A 19 -12.46 13.41 -12.34
CA SER A 19 -12.80 12.54 -11.22
C SER A 19 -12.52 13.14 -9.84
N GLY A 20 -11.85 14.30 -9.78
CA GLY A 20 -11.42 14.95 -8.54
C GLY A 20 -10.04 14.50 -8.03
N TYR A 21 -9.45 13.47 -8.64
CA TYR A 21 -8.08 13.01 -8.36
C TYR A 21 -7.03 13.87 -9.07
N HIS A 22 -5.77 13.72 -8.68
CA HIS A 22 -4.64 14.33 -9.37
C HIS A 22 -3.76 13.24 -9.98
N GLN A 23 -3.29 13.48 -11.20
CA GLN A 23 -2.20 12.73 -11.77
C GLN A 23 -0.90 13.12 -11.10
N ILE A 24 -0.10 12.12 -10.74
CA ILE A 24 1.19 12.26 -10.11
C ILE A 24 2.27 11.56 -10.93
N GLU A 25 3.51 11.95 -10.66
CA GLU A 25 4.72 11.22 -10.99
C GLU A 25 5.55 11.14 -9.71
N THR A 26 5.99 9.95 -9.33
CA THR A 26 6.74 9.77 -8.08
C THR A 26 7.69 8.58 -8.17
N LEU A 27 8.81 8.65 -7.45
CA LEU A 27 9.68 7.50 -7.24
C LEU A 27 9.42 6.96 -5.83
N PHE A 28 8.75 5.80 -5.77
CA PHE A 28 8.60 5.05 -4.54
C PHE A 28 9.90 4.31 -4.20
N ALA A 29 10.28 4.35 -2.94
CA ALA A 29 11.37 3.54 -2.39
C ALA A 29 10.90 2.90 -1.08
N ALA A 30 11.00 1.59 -0.98
CA ALA A 30 10.77 0.86 0.25
C ALA A 30 11.90 1.16 1.25
N VAL A 31 11.56 1.22 2.54
CA VAL A 31 12.53 1.43 3.63
C VAL A 31 12.47 0.29 4.62
N SER A 32 13.54 0.13 5.41
CA SER A 32 13.70 -0.96 6.37
C SER A 32 12.90 -0.79 7.67
N LEU A 33 11.71 -0.18 7.59
CA LEU A 33 10.72 -0.09 8.66
C LEU A 33 9.54 -0.98 8.24
N TYR A 34 9.16 -1.95 9.06
CA TYR A 34 8.20 -2.99 8.66
C TYR A 34 7.08 -3.17 9.66
N ASP A 35 5.90 -3.47 9.14
CA ASP A 35 4.87 -4.19 9.86
C ASP A 35 5.07 -5.71 9.72
N GLU A 36 4.55 -6.47 10.68
CA GLU A 36 4.52 -7.93 10.63
C GLU A 36 3.11 -8.40 10.29
N VAL A 37 2.99 -9.21 9.24
CA VAL A 37 1.71 -9.78 8.79
C VAL A 37 1.78 -11.30 8.92
N HIS A 38 1.06 -11.86 9.88
CA HIS A 38 0.92 -13.30 10.05
C HIS A 38 -0.41 -13.75 9.44
N LEU A 39 -0.38 -14.76 8.57
CA LEU A 39 -1.56 -15.31 7.93
C LEU A 39 -1.63 -16.80 8.18
N GLU A 40 -2.81 -17.26 8.58
CA GLU A 40 -3.17 -18.67 8.67
C GLU A 40 -4.43 -18.89 7.82
N ARG A 41 -4.40 -19.89 6.93
CA ARG A 41 -5.61 -20.29 6.18
C ARG A 41 -6.59 -20.99 7.12
N THR A 42 -7.87 -20.69 6.99
CA THR A 42 -8.95 -21.28 7.79
C THR A 42 -10.00 -21.91 6.88
N SER A 43 -10.91 -22.70 7.47
CA SER A 43 -12.03 -23.33 6.75
C SER A 43 -13.28 -22.43 6.71
N GLY A 44 -13.11 -21.16 6.34
CA GLY A 44 -14.22 -20.25 5.99
C GLY A 44 -14.23 -18.92 6.75
N ASP A 45 -13.66 -18.87 7.95
CA ASP A 45 -13.69 -17.64 8.76
C ASP A 45 -12.58 -16.66 8.32
N LEU A 46 -12.95 -15.42 8.02
CA LEU A 46 -12.01 -14.33 7.82
C LEU A 46 -11.95 -13.47 9.08
N SER A 47 -10.74 -13.24 9.60
CA SER A 47 -10.53 -12.34 10.73
C SER A 47 -9.18 -11.60 10.67
N VAL A 48 -9.11 -10.41 11.29
CA VAL A 48 -7.93 -9.58 11.49
C VAL A 48 -7.79 -9.17 12.97
N GLU A 49 -6.66 -9.51 13.57
CA GLU A 49 -6.27 -9.06 14.90
C GLU A 49 -5.13 -8.04 14.74
N VAL A 50 -5.28 -6.84 15.28
CA VAL A 50 -4.27 -5.78 15.18
C VAL A 50 -3.66 -5.45 16.53
N VAL A 51 -2.32 -5.49 16.58
CA VAL A 51 -1.52 -5.04 17.72
C VAL A 51 -0.79 -3.77 17.32
N GLY A 52 -1.16 -2.63 17.90
CA GLY A 52 -0.50 -1.34 17.69
C GLY A 52 -1.47 -0.19 17.40
N PRO A 53 -0.98 0.93 16.82
CA PRO A 53 -1.71 2.20 16.75
C PRO A 53 -2.85 2.28 15.71
N ALA A 54 -3.15 1.20 14.98
CA ALA A 54 -4.20 1.16 13.96
C ALA A 54 -5.41 0.35 14.46
N LEU A 55 -6.25 0.98 15.29
CA LEU A 55 -7.48 0.41 15.81
C LEU A 55 -8.67 1.08 15.11
N GLY A 56 -9.21 0.39 14.11
CA GLY A 56 -10.48 0.73 13.45
C GLY A 56 -11.33 -0.54 13.31
N PRO A 57 -12.55 -0.44 12.75
CA PRO A 57 -13.33 -1.61 12.41
C PRO A 57 -12.51 -2.59 11.56
N GLU A 58 -12.69 -3.87 11.83
CA GLU A 58 -11.92 -4.93 11.20
C GLU A 58 -12.14 -4.95 9.67
N GLU A 59 -13.38 -4.72 9.23
CA GLU A 59 -13.78 -4.73 7.82
C GLU A 59 -13.25 -3.51 7.04
N GLU A 60 -12.89 -2.44 7.74
CA GLU A 60 -12.24 -1.27 7.15
C GLU A 60 -10.72 -1.46 6.98
N ASN A 61 -10.13 -2.49 7.63
CA ASN A 61 -8.72 -2.79 7.51
C ASN A 61 -8.38 -3.25 6.09
N LEU A 62 -7.39 -2.62 5.45
CA LEU A 62 -7.01 -2.97 4.08
C LEU A 62 -6.46 -4.41 3.95
N ALA A 63 -5.91 -5.00 5.01
CA ALA A 63 -5.52 -6.41 5.00
C ALA A 63 -6.75 -7.33 5.00
N TYR A 64 -7.77 -7.04 5.81
CA TYR A 64 -9.03 -7.77 5.78
C TYR A 64 -9.66 -7.68 4.38
N ARG A 65 -9.78 -6.45 3.84
CA ARG A 65 -10.33 -6.22 2.50
C ARG A 65 -9.51 -6.91 1.41
N ALA A 66 -8.19 -6.96 1.53
CA ALA A 66 -7.32 -7.70 0.61
C ALA A 66 -7.62 -9.20 0.59
N ALA A 67 -7.74 -9.82 1.77
CA ALA A 67 -8.06 -11.23 1.86
C ALA A 67 -9.48 -11.53 1.35
N GLN A 68 -10.47 -10.71 1.73
CA GLN A 68 -11.85 -10.85 1.23
C GLN A 68 -11.91 -10.74 -0.29
N LEU A 69 -11.26 -9.72 -0.87
CA LEU A 69 -11.28 -9.50 -2.32
C LEU A 69 -10.63 -10.67 -3.07
N LEU A 70 -9.60 -11.28 -2.50
CA LEU A 70 -8.97 -12.47 -3.06
C LEU A 70 -9.89 -13.69 -2.99
N ILE A 71 -10.55 -13.92 -1.84
CA ILE A 71 -11.56 -14.99 -1.65
C ILE A 71 -12.66 -14.89 -2.70
N ASP A 72 -13.23 -13.69 -2.84
CA ASP A 72 -14.30 -13.41 -3.79
C ASP A 72 -13.83 -13.64 -5.23
N ARG A 73 -12.62 -13.19 -5.57
CA ARG A 73 -12.06 -13.32 -6.93
C ARG A 73 -11.88 -14.77 -7.36
N VAL A 74 -11.49 -15.66 -6.45
CA VAL A 74 -11.25 -17.08 -6.75
C VAL A 74 -12.42 -17.99 -6.39
N ASN A 75 -13.52 -17.42 -5.87
CA ASN A 75 -14.66 -18.16 -5.33
C ASN A 75 -14.22 -19.23 -4.31
N SER A 76 -13.30 -18.88 -3.42
CA SER A 76 -12.79 -19.78 -2.39
C SER A 76 -13.80 -19.95 -1.26
N SER A 77 -13.90 -21.16 -0.69
CA SER A 77 -14.62 -21.42 0.56
C SER A 77 -13.73 -21.28 1.80
N ASP A 78 -12.41 -21.12 1.61
CA ASP A 78 -11.47 -20.89 2.69
C ASP A 78 -11.47 -19.43 3.14
N GLY A 79 -11.11 -19.23 4.41
CA GLY A 79 -10.89 -17.92 5.01
C GLY A 79 -9.43 -17.71 5.41
N ALA A 80 -9.20 -16.67 6.19
CA ALA A 80 -7.88 -16.38 6.75
C ALA A 80 -7.99 -15.79 8.16
N LYS A 81 -7.07 -16.19 9.04
CA LYS A 81 -6.79 -15.47 10.28
C LYS A 81 -5.54 -14.63 10.08
N ILE A 82 -5.70 -13.32 10.13
CA ILE A 82 -4.65 -12.34 9.90
C ILE A 82 -4.28 -11.74 11.26
N ARG A 83 -3.00 -11.73 11.61
CA ARG A 83 -2.49 -10.94 12.75
C ARG A 83 -1.52 -9.89 12.25
N LEU A 84 -1.80 -8.64 12.54
CA LEU A 84 -0.99 -7.49 12.17
C LEU A 84 -0.30 -6.93 13.40
N ARG A 85 1.03 -6.84 13.37
CA ARG A 85 1.78 -6.05 14.32
C ARG A 85 2.27 -4.78 13.64
N LYS A 86 1.75 -3.65 14.12
CA LYS A 86 1.93 -2.34 13.51
C LYS A 86 3.07 -1.58 14.16
N ASN A 87 4.14 -1.37 13.41
CA ASN A 87 5.27 -0.51 13.73
C ASN A 87 5.33 0.74 12.83
N ILE A 88 4.76 0.69 11.63
CA ILE A 88 4.68 1.83 10.70
C ILE A 88 3.62 2.82 11.22
N PRO A 89 3.99 4.07 11.53
CA PRO A 89 3.03 5.05 12.05
C PRO A 89 1.92 5.37 11.03
N THR A 90 0.68 5.26 11.49
CA THR A 90 -0.51 5.58 10.69
C THR A 90 -0.53 7.08 10.35
N GLY A 91 -0.96 7.42 9.13
CA GLY A 91 -1.10 8.82 8.71
C GLY A 91 0.22 9.56 8.40
N ALA A 92 1.37 8.89 8.51
CA ALA A 92 2.69 9.48 8.25
C ALA A 92 3.08 9.53 6.76
N GLY A 93 2.18 9.18 5.83
CA GLY A 93 2.48 9.11 4.39
C GLY A 93 3.37 7.92 3.96
N LEU A 94 3.64 7.00 4.89
CA LEU A 94 4.58 5.87 4.71
C LEU A 94 3.95 4.62 4.06
N GLY A 95 2.66 4.65 3.72
CA GLY A 95 1.99 3.56 3.02
C GLY A 95 1.76 2.29 3.83
N GLY A 96 1.83 2.32 5.17
CA GLY A 96 1.75 1.13 6.02
C GLY A 96 0.51 0.26 5.75
N GLY A 97 -0.69 0.83 5.72
CA GLY A 97 -1.91 0.06 5.43
C GLY A 97 -1.94 -0.54 4.01
N SER A 98 -1.39 0.18 3.02
CA SER A 98 -1.25 -0.34 1.66
C SER A 98 -0.22 -1.47 1.58
N SER A 99 0.82 -1.40 2.42
CA SER A 99 1.83 -2.44 2.53
C SER A 99 1.27 -3.72 3.13
N ASP A 100 0.50 -3.61 4.22
CA ASP A 100 -0.19 -4.75 4.82
C ASP A 100 -1.10 -5.45 3.82
N ALA A 101 -1.87 -4.67 3.05
CA ALA A 101 -2.78 -5.19 2.03
C ALA A 101 -2.02 -5.93 0.93
N GLY A 102 -0.96 -5.34 0.39
CA GLY A 102 -0.15 -5.96 -0.65
C GLY A 102 0.58 -7.23 -0.15
N ALA A 103 1.06 -7.21 1.09
CA ALA A 103 1.67 -8.37 1.74
C ALA A 103 0.65 -9.50 1.98
N THR A 104 -0.58 -9.14 2.38
CA THR A 104 -1.70 -10.06 2.55
C THR A 104 -2.09 -10.72 1.24
N LEU A 105 -2.25 -9.94 0.16
CA LEU A 105 -2.55 -10.49 -1.18
C LEU A 105 -1.53 -11.54 -1.60
N ARG A 106 -0.23 -11.21 -1.49
CA ARG A 106 0.84 -12.15 -1.85
C ARG A 106 0.82 -13.40 -0.99
N ALA A 107 0.82 -13.23 0.33
CA ALA A 107 0.92 -14.36 1.25
C ALA A 107 -0.31 -15.27 1.16
N PHE A 108 -1.50 -14.69 1.02
CA PHE A 108 -2.71 -15.49 0.96
C PHE A 108 -2.88 -16.21 -0.38
N ASN A 109 -2.49 -15.58 -1.49
CA ASN A 109 -2.44 -16.27 -2.79
C ASN A 109 -1.60 -17.54 -2.70
N VAL A 110 -0.42 -17.47 -2.09
CA VAL A 110 0.46 -18.63 -1.88
C VAL A 110 -0.22 -19.69 -0.99
N LEU A 111 -0.88 -19.29 0.10
CA LEU A 111 -1.60 -20.23 0.99
C LEU A 111 -2.80 -20.92 0.33
N LEU A 112 -3.38 -20.30 -0.70
CA LEU A 112 -4.42 -20.90 -1.53
C LEU A 112 -3.87 -21.71 -2.72
N GLY A 113 -2.54 -21.81 -2.86
CA GLY A 113 -1.89 -22.57 -3.94
C GLY A 113 -1.68 -21.79 -5.23
N ASP A 114 -1.47 -20.48 -5.11
CA ASP A 114 -1.23 -19.53 -6.21
C ASP A 114 -2.29 -19.54 -7.33
N PRO A 115 -3.59 -19.36 -7.00
CA PRO A 115 -4.66 -19.37 -7.99
C PRO A 115 -4.63 -18.16 -8.94
N LEU A 116 -4.00 -17.06 -8.54
CA LEU A 116 -3.88 -15.84 -9.35
C LEU A 116 -2.44 -15.59 -9.79
N SER A 117 -2.30 -15.14 -11.04
CA SER A 117 -1.04 -14.63 -11.57
C SER A 117 -0.65 -13.28 -10.93
N GLY A 118 0.62 -12.92 -11.05
CA GLY A 118 1.10 -11.61 -10.58
C GLY A 118 0.38 -10.42 -11.21
N ALA A 119 -0.05 -10.52 -12.48
CA ALA A 119 -0.83 -9.47 -13.14
C ALA A 119 -2.22 -9.32 -12.50
N GLN A 120 -2.92 -10.43 -12.24
CA GLN A 120 -4.23 -10.43 -11.58
C GLN A 120 -4.15 -9.92 -10.14
N LEU A 121 -3.07 -10.23 -9.42
CA LEU A 121 -2.82 -9.66 -8.08
C LEU A 121 -2.62 -8.14 -8.12
N LEU A 122 -1.98 -7.61 -9.17
CA LEU A 122 -1.81 -6.16 -9.33
C LEU A 122 -3.13 -5.45 -9.67
N GLU A 123 -4.00 -6.10 -10.45
CA GLU A 123 -5.35 -5.59 -10.71
C GLU A 123 -6.16 -5.48 -9.41
N LEU A 124 -6.20 -6.55 -8.60
CA LEU A 124 -6.82 -6.56 -7.27
C LEU A 124 -6.23 -5.49 -6.34
N ALA A 125 -4.90 -5.34 -6.35
CA ALA A 125 -4.22 -4.33 -5.56
C ALA A 125 -4.69 -2.91 -5.91
N GLY A 126 -4.89 -2.62 -7.20
CA GLY A 126 -5.40 -1.32 -7.66
C GLY A 126 -6.80 -0.98 -7.14
N GLU A 127 -7.65 -1.98 -6.89
CA GLU A 127 -8.99 -1.79 -6.32
C GLU A 127 -8.95 -1.38 -4.83
N LEU A 128 -7.88 -1.76 -4.11
CA LEU A 128 -7.70 -1.45 -2.69
C LEU A 128 -7.08 -0.06 -2.46
N GLY A 129 -6.22 0.39 -3.37
CA GLY A 129 -5.62 1.72 -3.31
C GLY A 129 -4.43 1.91 -4.24
N SER A 130 -4.12 3.16 -4.57
CA SER A 130 -3.08 3.52 -5.55
C SER A 130 -1.67 3.03 -5.19
N ASP A 131 -1.35 2.97 -3.89
CA ASP A 131 -0.02 2.57 -3.41
C ASP A 131 0.09 1.05 -3.23
N VAL A 132 -1.02 0.31 -3.20
CA VAL A 132 -1.02 -1.15 -2.94
C VAL A 132 -0.28 -1.95 -4.03
N PRO A 133 -0.42 -1.63 -5.34
CA PRO A 133 0.33 -2.31 -6.39
C PRO A 133 1.85 -2.30 -6.19
N PHE A 134 2.42 -1.22 -5.67
CA PHE A 134 3.85 -1.12 -5.37
C PHE A 134 4.27 -2.21 -4.37
N PHE A 135 3.51 -2.32 -3.28
CA PHE A 135 3.78 -3.32 -2.25
C PHE A 135 3.50 -4.74 -2.73
N THR A 136 2.43 -4.97 -3.51
CA THR A 136 2.08 -6.28 -4.08
C THR A 136 3.16 -6.80 -5.03
N LYS A 137 3.85 -5.92 -5.77
CA LYS A 137 4.96 -6.33 -6.63
C LYS A 137 6.23 -6.69 -5.85
N GLY A 138 6.37 -6.21 -4.61
CA GLY A 138 7.53 -6.47 -3.75
C GLY A 138 8.82 -5.84 -4.27
N SER A 139 8.74 -4.78 -5.07
CA SER A 139 9.91 -4.08 -5.62
C SER A 139 10.53 -3.16 -4.56
N GLY A 140 11.86 -3.06 -4.53
CA GLY A 140 12.56 -2.14 -3.62
C GLY A 140 12.34 -0.66 -4.00
N ALA A 141 12.28 -0.37 -5.29
CA ALA A 141 11.95 0.95 -5.80
C ALA A 141 11.17 0.85 -7.13
N ALA A 142 10.31 1.84 -7.39
CA ALA A 142 9.56 1.91 -8.64
C ALA A 142 9.21 3.35 -9.00
N LEU A 143 9.35 3.69 -10.28
CA LEU A 143 8.75 4.89 -10.84
C LEU A 143 7.26 4.62 -11.00
N ALA A 144 6.43 5.51 -10.46
CA ALA A 144 4.99 5.41 -10.51
C ALA A 144 4.34 6.68 -11.06
N TRP A 145 3.23 6.50 -11.78
CA TRP A 145 2.45 7.59 -12.38
C TRP A 145 0.96 7.27 -12.43
N GLY A 146 0.16 8.18 -13.00
CA GLY A 146 -1.30 8.12 -12.90
C GLY A 146 -1.70 8.61 -11.51
N ARG A 147 -2.42 7.81 -10.74
CA ARG A 147 -2.65 8.06 -9.30
C ARG A 147 -1.59 7.38 -8.43
N GLY A 148 -0.59 6.73 -9.03
CA GLY A 148 0.43 5.89 -8.38
C GLY A 148 0.30 4.40 -8.68
N GLU A 149 -0.80 4.00 -9.33
CA GLU A 149 -1.12 2.60 -9.64
C GLU A 149 -0.32 2.04 -10.82
N ARG A 150 0.15 2.90 -11.72
CA ARG A 150 0.97 2.50 -12.86
C ARG A 150 2.42 2.59 -12.44
N LEU A 151 3.13 1.46 -12.49
CA LEU A 151 4.49 1.39 -11.96
C LEU A 151 5.42 0.56 -12.83
N VAL A 152 6.66 1.03 -12.92
CA VAL A 152 7.79 0.32 -13.51
C VAL A 152 8.86 0.20 -12.42
N PRO A 153 9.26 -1.02 -12.03
CA PRO A 153 10.37 -1.22 -11.11
C PRO A 153 11.62 -0.56 -11.68
N VAL A 154 12.38 0.09 -10.81
CA VAL A 154 13.70 0.62 -11.16
C VAL A 154 14.77 -0.22 -10.47
N PRO A 155 16.03 -0.18 -10.95
CA PRO A 155 17.13 -0.84 -10.26
C PRO A 155 17.19 -0.45 -8.79
N THR A 156 17.64 -1.40 -7.96
CA THR A 156 17.86 -1.17 -6.53
C THR A 156 18.77 0.04 -6.37
N LEU A 157 18.31 1.00 -5.57
CA LEU A 157 19.11 2.16 -5.18
C LEU A 157 20.27 1.69 -4.30
N GLU A 158 21.37 2.43 -4.29
CA GLU A 158 22.47 2.15 -3.36
C GLU A 158 21.97 2.16 -1.92
N ASP A 159 22.56 1.30 -1.06
CA ASP A 159 22.23 1.22 0.36
C ASP A 159 22.42 2.60 1.01
N THR A 160 21.30 3.28 1.23
CA THR A 160 21.27 4.66 1.70
C THR A 160 20.61 4.72 3.06
N HIS A 161 21.31 5.26 4.05
CA HIS A 161 20.72 5.51 5.36
C HIS A 161 19.77 6.71 5.31
N VAL A 162 18.53 6.49 5.74
CA VAL A 162 17.50 7.53 5.83
C VAL A 162 17.05 7.65 7.28
N VAL A 163 16.89 8.89 7.76
CA VAL A 163 16.30 9.20 9.06
C VAL A 163 14.88 9.71 8.84
N LEU A 164 13.89 9.03 9.43
CA LEU A 164 12.49 9.44 9.39
C LEU A 164 12.17 10.31 10.62
N ALA A 165 11.95 11.61 10.40
CA ALA A 165 11.45 12.51 11.43
C ALA A 165 9.93 12.64 11.31
N LEU A 166 9.19 12.14 12.31
CA LEU A 166 7.74 12.09 12.30
C LEU A 166 7.18 13.05 13.37
N PRO A 167 6.80 14.28 13.00
CA PRO A 167 6.18 15.20 13.95
C PRO A 167 4.81 14.67 14.39
N PRO A 168 4.32 15.02 15.60
CA PRO A 168 2.99 14.64 16.09
C PRO A 168 1.89 15.49 15.41
N VAL A 169 1.96 15.63 14.09
CA VAL A 169 1.04 16.39 13.25
C VAL A 169 0.66 15.52 12.07
N SER A 170 -0.64 15.28 11.90
CA SER A 170 -1.19 14.58 10.75
C SER A 170 -1.82 15.56 9.78
N VAL A 171 -1.42 15.54 8.52
CA VAL A 171 -2.11 16.26 7.44
C VAL A 171 -2.93 15.27 6.65
N SER A 172 -4.24 15.51 6.55
CA SER A 172 -5.09 14.68 5.70
C SER A 172 -4.66 14.84 4.25
N THR A 173 -4.36 13.72 3.58
CA THR A 173 -4.04 13.69 2.15
C THR A 173 -5.10 14.44 1.33
N ALA A 174 -6.38 14.22 1.63
CA ALA A 174 -7.49 14.89 0.94
C ALA A 174 -7.51 16.42 1.17
N LEU A 175 -7.08 16.89 2.34
CA LEU A 175 -6.93 18.34 2.58
C LEU A 175 -5.71 18.88 1.83
N ALA A 176 -4.56 18.20 1.90
CA ALA A 176 -3.35 18.61 1.19
C ALA A 176 -3.59 18.77 -0.33
N TYR A 177 -4.30 17.82 -0.97
CA TYR A 177 -4.65 17.92 -2.39
C TYR A 177 -5.69 19.01 -2.70
N ARG A 178 -6.57 19.36 -1.76
CA ARG A 178 -7.58 20.41 -1.95
C ARG A 178 -6.98 21.80 -1.91
N GLU A 179 -5.99 22.01 -1.05
CA GLU A 179 -5.29 23.28 -0.88
C GLU A 179 -4.24 23.54 -1.98
N LEU A 180 -4.07 22.62 -2.94
CA LEU A 180 -3.15 22.84 -4.05
C LEU A 180 -3.64 24.01 -4.93
N PRO A 181 -2.74 24.94 -5.30
CA PRO A 181 -3.09 26.01 -6.22
C PRO A 181 -3.48 25.44 -7.58
N SER A 182 -4.39 26.12 -8.27
CA SER A 182 -4.86 25.73 -9.61
C SER A 182 -3.75 25.67 -10.67
N ARG A 183 -2.60 26.30 -10.39
CA ARG A 183 -1.35 26.16 -11.15
C ARG A 183 -0.22 25.82 -10.18
N ILE A 184 0.38 24.66 -10.38
CA ILE A 184 1.63 24.28 -9.74
C ILE A 184 2.74 24.75 -10.68
N SER A 185 3.51 25.77 -10.28
CA SER A 185 4.61 26.26 -11.11
C SER A 185 5.66 25.16 -11.26
N ARG A 186 6.21 25.01 -12.47
CA ARG A 186 7.19 23.99 -12.81
C ARG A 186 8.62 24.42 -12.50
N ASP A 187 8.84 25.43 -11.66
CA ASP A 187 10.15 26.06 -11.55
C ASP A 187 10.99 25.38 -10.46
N PRO A 188 12.04 24.62 -10.80
CA PRO A 188 13.08 24.30 -9.85
C PRO A 188 14.07 25.46 -9.93
N SER A 189 13.98 26.39 -8.97
CA SER A 189 15.07 27.37 -8.74
C SER A 189 16.43 26.68 -8.67
#